data_AF-A0A3N5RVL4-F1
#
_entry.id   AF-A0A3N5RVL4-F1
#
_cell.length_a   1.000
_cell.length_b   1.000
_cell.length_c   1.000
_cell.angle_alpha   90.00
_cell.angle_beta   90.00
_cell.angle_gamma   90.00
#
_symmetry.space_group_name_H-M   'P 1'
#
loop_
_entity.id
_entity.type
_entity.pdbx_description
1 polymer ?
#
loop_
_entity_poly.entity_id
_entity_poly.type
_entity_poly.pdbx_seq_one_letter_code
_entity_poly.pdbx_strand_id
1 'polypeptide(L)'
;MNQSLKNLSLWLVIVLVVIIAVSLLSPPKKDIKDVSYTEFLSLVGASGDKKIEKVTIAGKEVTGETKKGTKYKTYIPDDPEFVRSLLNNKVTVQAKPETVPWYETGMAQMGILVVMLVVFWFFFMRQMNAGGPGKAMSFGKSRAKLLSESHQKVTFEDVAGIDEAKEDLREIVDFLKDPGRFTRLGGRIPKGVLLMGAPGTGKTLLARAIAGEAEVPLFTISGSDFVEMFVGVGAARVRDLFEQAKHRSPCIVFIDEIDAVGRHRGA
;
A
#
# COMPACT_ATOMS: atom_id res chain seq x y z
N MET A 1 18.42 6.23 -4.88
CA MET A 1 17.72 5.37 -5.86
C MET A 1 16.29 5.89 -5.98
N ASN A 2 15.96 6.57 -7.09
CA ASN A 2 14.68 7.28 -7.26
C ASN A 2 13.50 6.37 -6.90
N GLN A 3 12.59 6.90 -6.10
CA GLN A 3 11.40 6.18 -5.62
C GLN A 3 10.57 5.64 -6.79
N SER A 4 10.57 6.36 -7.92
CA SER A 4 9.99 5.92 -9.20
C SER A 4 10.66 4.66 -9.79
N LEU A 5 11.98 4.50 -9.63
CA LEU A 5 12.72 3.33 -10.12
C LEU A 5 12.39 2.06 -9.32
N LYS A 6 12.18 2.20 -8.00
CA LYS A 6 11.74 1.11 -7.11
C LYS A 6 10.31 0.67 -7.41
N ASN A 7 9.41 1.63 -7.69
CA ASN A 7 8.04 1.32 -8.08
C ASN A 7 7.98 0.66 -9.48
N LEU A 8 8.85 1.07 -10.41
CA LEU A 8 8.96 0.47 -11.74
C LEU A 8 9.48 -0.97 -11.67
N SER A 9 10.52 -1.24 -10.85
CA SER A 9 11.06 -2.59 -10.69
C SER A 9 10.06 -3.55 -10.08
N LEU A 10 9.23 -3.08 -9.14
CA LEU A 10 8.19 -3.90 -8.50
C LEU A 10 7.09 -4.28 -9.50
N TRP A 11 6.69 -3.35 -10.37
CA TRP A 11 5.75 -3.63 -11.47
C TRP A 11 6.29 -4.62 -12.51
N LEU A 12 7.58 -4.51 -12.87
CA LEU A 12 8.23 -5.45 -13.77
C LEU A 12 8.22 -6.89 -13.23
N VAL A 13 8.45 -7.06 -11.92
CA VAL A 13 8.40 -8.39 -11.27
C VAL A 13 6.99 -8.96 -11.30
N ILE A 14 5.97 -8.15 -11.02
CA ILE A 14 4.57 -8.60 -11.07
C ILE A 14 4.20 -9.07 -12.48
N VAL A 15 4.55 -8.30 -13.52
CA VAL A 15 4.28 -8.68 -14.92
C VAL A 15 4.99 -9.98 -15.28
N LEU A 16 6.25 -10.14 -14.86
CA LEU A 16 7.02 -11.36 -15.09
C LEU A 16 6.37 -12.59 -14.43
N VAL A 17 5.90 -12.45 -13.19
CA VAL A 17 5.21 -13.53 -12.44
C VAL A 17 3.92 -13.93 -13.15
N VAL A 18 3.14 -12.95 -13.64
CA VAL A 18 1.91 -13.23 -14.38
C VAL A 18 2.20 -13.97 -15.69
N ILE A 19 3.23 -13.58 -16.44
CA ILE A 19 3.65 -14.27 -17.67
C ILE A 19 4.04 -15.72 -17.38
N ILE A 20 4.82 -15.95 -16.31
CA ILE A 20 5.23 -17.30 -15.90
C ILE A 20 4.01 -18.12 -15.46
N ALA A 21 3.10 -17.54 -14.69
CA ALA A 21 1.88 -18.21 -14.25
C ALA A 21 0.99 -18.61 -15.43
N VAL A 22 0.80 -17.72 -16.41
CA VAL A 22 0.05 -18.01 -17.64
C VAL A 22 0.75 -19.10 -18.46
N SER A 23 2.09 -19.07 -18.53
CA SER A 23 2.87 -20.11 -19.21
C SER A 23 2.79 -21.47 -18.52
N LEU A 24 2.68 -21.51 -17.19
CA LEU A 24 2.53 -22.75 -16.40
C LEU A 24 1.09 -23.32 -16.45
N LEU A 25 0.09 -22.45 -16.64
CA LEU A 25 -1.31 -22.82 -16.78
C LEU A 25 -1.70 -23.17 -18.23
N SER A 26 -0.83 -22.88 -19.20
CA SER A 26 -1.07 -23.22 -20.60
C SER A 26 -1.01 -24.74 -20.79
N PRO A 27 -2.11 -25.39 -21.22
CA PRO A 27 -2.11 -26.84 -21.39
C PRO A 27 -1.08 -27.26 -22.46
N PRO A 28 -0.41 -28.42 -22.29
CA PRO A 28 0.55 -28.91 -23.26
C PRO A 28 -0.13 -29.06 -24.62
N LYS A 29 0.49 -28.50 -25.67
CA LYS A 29 0.05 -28.69 -27.05
C LYS A 29 0.02 -30.20 -27.33
N LYS A 30 -1.16 -30.78 -27.47
CA LYS A 30 -1.30 -32.17 -27.95
C LYS A 30 -0.87 -32.19 -29.40
N ASP A 31 0.12 -33.03 -29.74
CA ASP A 31 0.56 -33.29 -31.11
C ASP A 31 -0.60 -33.91 -31.91
N ILE A 32 -1.39 -33.06 -32.55
CA ILE A 32 -2.39 -33.44 -33.53
C ILE A 32 -1.75 -33.15 -34.89
N LYS A 33 -1.60 -34.17 -35.73
CA LYS A 33 -1.06 -34.01 -37.08
C LYS A 33 -2.18 -33.66 -38.04
N ASP A 34 -2.12 -32.47 -38.62
CA ASP A 34 -3.03 -32.07 -39.69
C ASP A 34 -2.65 -32.80 -40.98
N VAL A 35 -3.59 -33.55 -41.55
CA VAL A 35 -3.43 -34.33 -42.78
C VAL A 35 -4.52 -33.98 -43.78
N SER A 36 -4.20 -34.08 -45.07
CA SER A 36 -5.19 -33.86 -46.13
C SER A 36 -6.30 -34.91 -46.09
N TYR A 37 -7.48 -34.60 -46.64
CA TYR A 37 -8.61 -35.55 -46.72
C TYR A 37 -8.22 -36.86 -47.41
N THR A 38 -7.49 -36.76 -48.51
CA THR A 38 -7.00 -37.90 -49.30
C THR A 38 -6.01 -38.75 -48.50
N GLU A 39 -5.09 -38.11 -47.78
CA GLU A 39 -4.14 -38.79 -46.91
C GLU A 39 -4.85 -39.46 -45.73
N PHE A 40 -5.89 -38.83 -45.17
CA PHE A 40 -6.70 -39.41 -44.11
C PHE A 40 -7.43 -40.68 -44.57
N LEU A 41 -8.06 -40.66 -45.74
CA LEU A 41 -8.69 -41.85 -46.34
C LEU A 41 -7.67 -42.96 -46.60
N SER A 42 -6.45 -42.62 -47.01
CA SER A 42 -5.37 -43.59 -47.18
C SER A 42 -4.99 -44.26 -45.85
N LEU A 43 -5.02 -43.54 -44.73
CA LEU A 43 -4.73 -44.06 -43.38
C LEU A 43 -5.89 -44.89 -42.79
N VAL A 44 -7.13 -44.65 -43.24
CA VAL A 44 -8.30 -45.49 -42.93
C VAL A 44 -8.20 -46.85 -43.64
N GLY A 45 -7.79 -46.86 -44.92
CA GLY A 45 -7.63 -48.08 -45.72
C GLY A 45 -6.29 -48.80 -45.52
N ALA A 46 -5.32 -48.18 -44.85
CA ALA A 46 -4.01 -48.77 -44.62
C ALA A 46 -4.08 -50.00 -43.70
N SER A 47 -3.23 -51.00 -43.97
CA SER A 47 -3.03 -52.17 -43.12
C SER A 47 -1.75 -52.02 -42.29
N GLY A 48 -1.84 -52.17 -40.97
CA GLY A 48 -0.71 -52.13 -40.04
C GLY A 48 -0.84 -51.09 -38.92
N ASP A 49 0.28 -50.70 -38.32
CA ASP A 49 0.39 -49.81 -37.15
C ASP A 49 -0.15 -48.39 -37.36
N LYS A 50 -0.35 -47.98 -38.61
CA LYS A 50 -0.86 -46.66 -39.00
C LYS A 50 -2.36 -46.64 -39.26
N LYS A 51 -3.06 -47.78 -39.11
CA LYS A 51 -4.51 -47.86 -39.34
C LYS A 51 -5.27 -47.06 -38.29
N ILE A 52 -6.21 -46.24 -38.77
CA ILE A 52 -7.16 -45.52 -37.92
C ILE A 52 -8.27 -46.49 -37.48
N GLU A 53 -8.52 -46.59 -36.18
CA GLU A 53 -9.55 -47.48 -35.62
C GLU A 53 -10.76 -46.73 -35.08
N LYS A 54 -10.54 -45.50 -34.62
CA LYS A 54 -11.59 -44.65 -34.08
C LYS A 54 -11.59 -43.33 -34.83
N VAL A 55 -12.76 -42.95 -35.30
CA VAL A 55 -12.98 -41.66 -35.97
C VAL A 55 -14.02 -40.89 -35.20
N THR A 56 -13.67 -39.68 -34.80
CA THR A 56 -14.59 -38.73 -34.17
C THR A 56 -14.92 -37.64 -35.19
N ILE A 57 -16.21 -37.47 -35.47
CA ILE A 57 -16.73 -36.43 -36.38
C ILE A 57 -17.36 -35.34 -35.54
N ALA A 58 -16.91 -34.09 -35.71
CA ALA A 58 -17.47 -32.91 -35.05
C ALA A 58 -17.66 -31.79 -36.09
N GLY A 59 -18.90 -31.62 -36.58
CA GLY A 59 -19.18 -30.72 -37.69
C GLY A 59 -18.45 -31.15 -38.97
N LYS A 60 -17.66 -30.24 -39.57
CA LYS A 60 -16.81 -30.52 -40.73
C LYS A 60 -15.42 -31.05 -40.38
N GLU A 61 -15.09 -31.11 -39.09
CA GLU A 61 -13.79 -31.55 -38.60
C GLU A 61 -13.82 -33.02 -38.21
N VAL A 62 -12.80 -33.77 -38.61
CA VAL A 62 -12.63 -35.17 -38.28
C VAL A 62 -11.31 -35.41 -37.60
N THR A 63 -11.35 -36.14 -36.50
CA THR A 63 -10.16 -36.64 -35.82
C THR A 63 -10.14 -38.17 -35.86
N GLY A 64 -9.09 -38.74 -36.44
CA GLY A 64 -8.80 -40.17 -36.44
C GLY A 64 -7.75 -40.52 -35.40
N GLU A 65 -7.94 -41.63 -34.69
CA GLU A 65 -7.00 -42.17 -33.71
C GLU A 65 -6.55 -43.58 -34.13
N THR A 66 -5.23 -43.80 -34.12
CA THR A 66 -4.61 -45.10 -34.42
C THR A 66 -4.48 -45.98 -33.18
N LYS A 67 -4.17 -47.27 -33.38
CA LYS A 67 -3.86 -48.22 -32.28
C LYS A 67 -2.78 -47.72 -31.30
N LYS A 68 -1.86 -46.87 -31.77
CA LYS A 68 -0.76 -46.29 -30.97
C LYS A 68 -1.13 -44.95 -30.31
N GLY A 69 -2.39 -44.52 -30.40
CA GLY A 69 -2.87 -43.27 -29.78
C GLY A 69 -2.46 -41.99 -30.53
N THR A 70 -1.92 -42.10 -31.75
CA THR A 70 -1.60 -40.93 -32.59
C THR A 70 -2.90 -40.36 -33.18
N LYS A 71 -3.07 -39.04 -33.07
CA LYS A 71 -4.26 -38.33 -33.56
C LYS A 71 -3.96 -37.58 -34.86
N TYR A 72 -4.81 -37.80 -35.85
CA TYR A 72 -4.79 -37.13 -37.14
C TYR A 72 -6.05 -36.30 -37.29
N LYS A 73 -5.91 -35.06 -37.73
CA LYS A 73 -7.03 -34.14 -37.96
C LYS A 73 -7.15 -33.81 -39.44
N THR A 74 -8.38 -33.79 -39.95
CA THR A 74 -8.69 -33.41 -41.32
C THR A 74 -10.06 -32.73 -41.40
N TYR A 75 -10.35 -32.08 -42.53
CA TYR A 75 -11.64 -31.46 -42.81
C TYR A 75 -12.33 -32.22 -43.96
N ILE A 76 -13.59 -32.60 -43.76
CA ILE A 76 -14.37 -33.36 -44.76
C ILE A 76 -14.98 -32.38 -45.78
N PRO A 77 -14.72 -32.55 -47.09
CA PRO A 77 -15.57 -31.98 -48.14
C PRO A 77 -16.94 -32.68 -48.14
N ASP A 78 -17.99 -32.06 -48.70
CA ASP A 78 -19.37 -32.61 -48.66
C ASP A 78 -19.48 -33.93 -49.48
N ASP A 79 -19.14 -35.05 -48.84
CA ASP A 79 -18.99 -36.38 -49.45
C ASP A 79 -19.91 -37.40 -48.74
N PRO A 80 -21.01 -37.83 -49.38
CA PRO A 80 -21.93 -38.82 -48.84
C PRO A 80 -21.33 -40.23 -48.67
N GLU A 81 -20.23 -40.54 -49.35
CA GLU A 81 -19.61 -41.88 -49.30
C GLU A 81 -18.57 -42.02 -48.17
N PHE A 82 -18.21 -40.92 -47.52
CA PHE A 82 -17.19 -40.91 -46.46
C PHE A 82 -17.54 -41.87 -45.31
N VAL A 83 -18.76 -41.78 -44.78
CA VAL A 83 -19.21 -42.63 -43.67
C VAL A 83 -19.27 -44.10 -44.08
N ARG A 84 -19.68 -44.38 -45.33
CA ARG A 84 -19.71 -45.74 -45.88
C ARG A 84 -18.31 -46.34 -45.96
N SER A 85 -17.32 -45.54 -46.37
CA SER A 85 -15.91 -45.93 -46.44
C SER A 85 -15.32 -46.26 -45.07
N LEU A 86 -15.73 -45.56 -44.01
CA LEU A 86 -15.32 -45.86 -42.62
C LEU A 86 -15.94 -47.17 -42.12
N LEU A 87 -17.23 -47.39 -42.38
CA LEU A 87 -17.96 -48.60 -41.98
C LEU A 87 -17.42 -49.86 -42.68
N ASN A 88 -17.13 -49.77 -43.98
CA ASN A 88 -16.55 -50.87 -44.76
C ASN A 88 -15.17 -51.29 -44.23
N ASN A 89 -14.39 -50.35 -43.69
CA ASN A 89 -13.07 -50.61 -43.11
C ASN A 89 -13.10 -51.03 -41.62
N LYS A 90 -14.30 -51.28 -41.06
CA LYS A 90 -14.57 -51.65 -39.65
C LYS A 90 -14.05 -50.60 -38.65
N VAL A 91 -14.13 -49.33 -39.00
CA VAL A 91 -13.73 -48.22 -38.13
C VAL A 91 -14.88 -47.83 -37.21
N THR A 92 -14.59 -47.59 -35.93
CA THR A 92 -15.60 -47.15 -34.96
C THR A 92 -15.83 -45.65 -35.14
N VAL A 93 -17.04 -45.26 -35.54
CA VAL A 93 -17.42 -43.85 -35.75
C VAL A 93 -18.14 -43.31 -34.52
N GLN A 94 -17.66 -42.19 -33.99
CA GLN A 94 -18.33 -41.42 -32.92
C GLN A 94 -18.65 -40.02 -33.42
N ALA A 95 -19.91 -39.61 -33.31
CA ALA A 95 -20.32 -38.23 -33.56
C ALA A 95 -20.25 -37.44 -32.26
N LYS A 96 -19.64 -36.25 -32.29
CA LYS A 96 -19.67 -35.28 -31.21
C LYS A 96 -20.26 -33.96 -31.72
N PRO A 97 -20.97 -33.20 -30.87
CA PRO A 97 -21.44 -31.87 -31.25
C PRO A 97 -20.25 -30.97 -31.57
N GLU A 98 -20.45 -30.03 -32.49
CA GLU A 98 -19.48 -28.98 -32.82
C GLU A 98 -19.32 -28.09 -31.58
N THR A 99 -18.27 -28.33 -30.79
CA THR A 99 -18.00 -27.52 -29.60
C THR A 99 -17.20 -26.30 -30.02
N VAL A 100 -17.76 -25.12 -29.77
CA VAL A 100 -17.01 -23.85 -29.82
C VAL A 100 -15.76 -23.99 -28.95
N PRO A 101 -14.57 -23.65 -29.46
CA PRO A 101 -13.35 -23.78 -28.69
C PRO A 101 -13.44 -22.97 -27.41
N TRP A 102 -13.14 -23.59 -26.26
CA TRP A 102 -13.26 -22.98 -24.94
C TRP A 102 -12.50 -21.64 -24.79
N TYR A 103 -11.48 -21.40 -25.62
CA TYR A 103 -10.73 -20.15 -25.64
C TYR A 103 -11.53 -18.98 -26.23
N GLU A 104 -12.47 -19.22 -27.15
CA GLU A 104 -13.32 -18.16 -27.72
C GLU A 104 -14.32 -17.65 -26.68
N THR A 105 -14.96 -18.57 -25.95
CA THR A 105 -15.85 -18.23 -24.83
C THR A 105 -15.07 -17.67 -23.63
N GLY A 106 -13.88 -18.23 -23.35
CA GLY A 106 -13.03 -17.83 -22.24
C GLY A 106 -12.45 -16.42 -22.38
N MET A 107 -12.06 -16.00 -23.59
CA MET A 107 -11.49 -14.67 -23.79
C MET A 107 -12.51 -13.54 -23.61
N ALA A 108 -13.78 -13.74 -23.98
CA ALA A 108 -14.84 -12.76 -23.76
C ALA A 108 -15.12 -12.54 -22.26
N GLN A 109 -15.14 -13.62 -21.46
CA GLN A 109 -15.30 -13.54 -20.00
C GLN A 109 -14.07 -12.95 -19.29
N MET A 110 -12.86 -13.25 -19.77
CA MET A 110 -11.64 -12.62 -19.24
C MET A 110 -11.59 -11.12 -19.54
N GLY A 111 -12.07 -10.67 -20.70
CA GLY A 111 -12.14 -9.25 -21.05
C GLY A 111 -12.98 -8.43 -20.06
N ILE A 112 -14.16 -8.95 -19.67
CA ILE A 112 -15.02 -8.33 -18.65
C ILE A 112 -14.31 -8.23 -17.30
N LEU A 113 -13.61 -9.28 -16.88
CA LEU A 113 -12.90 -9.31 -15.61
C LEU A 113 -11.73 -8.28 -15.59
N VAL A 114 -10.99 -8.18 -16.70
CA VAL A 114 -9.89 -7.21 -16.84
C VAL A 114 -10.43 -5.77 -16.81
N VAL A 115 -11.53 -5.48 -17.52
CA VAL A 115 -12.15 -4.15 -17.49
C VAL A 115 -12.65 -3.82 -16.08
N MET A 116 -13.27 -4.76 -15.38
CA MET A 116 -13.71 -4.58 -14.00
C MET A 116 -12.54 -4.29 -13.06
N LEU A 117 -11.42 -5.01 -13.19
CA LEU A 117 -10.20 -4.78 -12.41
C LEU A 117 -9.58 -3.41 -12.72
N VAL A 118 -9.58 -2.97 -13.97
CA VAL A 118 -9.06 -1.64 -14.37
C VAL A 118 -9.93 -0.52 -13.80
N VAL A 119 -11.26 -0.66 -13.84
CA VAL A 119 -12.19 0.32 -13.25
C VAL A 119 -12.04 0.37 -11.73
N PHE A 120 -11.96 -0.79 -11.08
CA PHE A 120 -11.73 -0.89 -9.64
C PHE A 120 -10.37 -0.28 -9.24
N TRP A 121 -9.31 -0.57 -10.01
CA TRP A 121 -7.97 0.00 -9.80
C TRP A 121 -7.96 1.52 -9.95
N PHE A 122 -8.64 2.04 -10.97
CA PHE A 122 -8.78 3.49 -11.18
C PHE A 122 -9.53 4.16 -10.01
N PHE A 123 -10.61 3.53 -9.53
CA PHE A 123 -11.36 4.02 -8.37
C PHE A 123 -10.52 3.97 -7.07
N PHE A 124 -9.76 2.89 -6.86
CA PHE A 124 -8.89 2.71 -5.71
C PHE A 124 -7.72 3.71 -5.69
N MET A 125 -7.06 3.94 -6.84
CA MET A 125 -6.03 4.97 -6.94
C MET A 125 -6.60 6.37 -6.75
N ARG A 126 -7.82 6.64 -7.22
CA ARG A 126 -8.50 7.90 -6.94
C ARG A 126 -8.81 8.07 -5.44
N GLN A 127 -9.14 7.00 -4.73
CA GLN A 127 -9.35 7.02 -3.28
C GLN A 127 -8.05 7.21 -2.51
N MET A 128 -6.95 6.57 -2.91
CA MET A 128 -5.62 6.76 -2.31
C MET A 128 -5.04 8.16 -2.57
N ASN A 129 -5.34 8.76 -3.72
CA ASN A 129 -4.89 10.11 -4.02
C ASN A 129 -5.77 11.19 -3.35
N ALA A 130 -7.06 10.90 -3.12
CA ALA A 130 -7.96 11.78 -2.35
C ALA A 130 -7.69 11.73 -0.83
N GLY A 131 -7.19 10.61 -0.32
CA GLY A 131 -6.64 10.48 1.02
C GLY A 131 -5.12 10.61 0.98
N GLY A 132 -4.61 11.82 0.71
CA GLY A 132 -3.22 12.08 0.33
C GLY A 132 -2.12 11.32 1.10
N PRO A 133 -0.92 11.19 0.51
CA PRO A 133 0.17 10.28 0.91
C PRO A 133 0.73 10.46 2.35
N GLY A 134 0.14 11.32 3.17
CA GLY A 134 0.55 11.62 4.53
C GLY A 134 -0.17 10.83 5.63
N LYS A 135 -1.36 10.25 5.43
CA LYS A 135 -2.14 9.70 6.57
C LYS A 135 -1.52 8.46 7.23
N ALA A 136 -0.79 7.62 6.49
CA ALA A 136 -0.05 6.49 7.07
C ALA A 136 1.34 6.87 7.61
N MET A 137 1.92 7.98 7.14
CA MET A 137 3.25 8.50 7.56
C MET A 137 3.15 9.58 8.64
N SER A 138 1.96 10.11 8.95
CA SER A 138 1.75 11.14 9.96
C SER A 138 1.51 10.60 11.37
N PHE A 139 1.47 9.27 11.56
CA PHE A 139 1.25 8.66 12.88
C PHE A 139 2.34 9.06 13.90
N GLY A 140 3.56 9.38 13.46
CA GLY A 140 4.67 9.80 14.33
C GLY A 140 4.87 11.31 14.49
N LYS A 141 4.15 12.16 13.76
CA LYS A 141 4.37 13.62 13.81
C LYS A 141 3.70 14.24 15.04
N SER A 142 4.37 15.23 15.63
CA SER A 142 3.86 16.04 16.72
C SER A 142 2.66 16.88 16.29
N ARG A 143 1.59 16.81 17.08
CA ARG A 143 0.41 17.67 16.97
C ARG A 143 0.55 18.98 17.75
N ALA A 144 1.75 19.28 18.27
CA ALA A 144 1.98 20.47 19.05
C ALA A 144 1.56 21.72 18.27
N LYS A 145 0.69 22.51 18.89
CA LYS A 145 0.25 23.78 18.32
C LYS A 145 1.39 24.77 18.47
N LEU A 146 1.86 25.29 17.36
CA LEU A 146 2.83 26.38 17.35
C LEU A 146 2.06 27.69 17.43
N LEU A 147 2.16 28.35 18.57
CA LEU A 147 1.69 29.71 18.72
C LEU A 147 2.76 30.62 18.12
N SER A 148 2.53 31.07 16.89
CA SER A 148 3.39 32.07 16.25
C SER A 148 3.10 33.45 16.85
N GLU A 149 4.08 34.36 16.75
CA GLU A 149 4.08 35.74 17.29
C GLU A 149 2.81 36.58 17.02
N SER A 150 1.90 36.12 16.16
CA SER A 150 0.66 36.81 15.75
C SER A 150 -0.56 36.59 16.64
N HIS A 151 -0.51 35.72 17.66
CA HIS A 151 -1.58 35.60 18.67
C HIS A 151 -1.26 36.48 19.87
N GLN A 152 -2.25 37.27 20.31
CA GLN A 152 -2.27 38.12 21.53
C GLN A 152 -1.09 37.83 22.48
N LYS A 153 -0.11 38.75 22.50
CA LYS A 153 1.05 38.68 23.40
C LYS A 153 0.54 38.83 24.84
N VAL A 154 0.42 37.70 25.53
CA VAL A 154 0.21 37.66 26.99
C VAL A 154 1.56 37.95 27.64
N THR A 155 1.61 38.81 28.64
CA THR A 155 2.83 39.25 29.35
C THR A 155 2.68 39.07 30.86
N PHE A 156 3.70 39.42 31.66
CA PHE A 156 3.60 39.34 33.12
C PHE A 156 2.59 40.33 33.71
N GLU A 157 2.18 41.35 32.97
CA GLU A 157 1.10 42.28 33.37
C GLU A 157 -0.27 41.58 33.41
N ASP A 158 -0.48 40.57 32.55
CA ASP A 158 -1.75 39.83 32.46
C ASP A 158 -1.92 38.74 33.52
N VAL A 159 -0.90 38.51 34.35
CA VAL A 159 -0.89 37.50 35.41
C VAL A 159 -0.92 38.22 36.75
N ALA A 160 -1.79 37.83 37.69
CA ALA A 160 -1.91 38.50 38.98
C ALA A 160 -1.70 37.55 40.17
N GLY A 161 -1.24 38.09 41.30
CA GLY A 161 -1.23 37.39 42.59
C GLY A 161 -0.11 36.36 42.80
N ILE A 162 0.94 36.36 41.97
CA ILE A 162 2.08 35.44 42.06
C ILE A 162 3.43 36.15 41.88
N ASP A 163 3.63 37.27 42.56
CA ASP A 163 4.79 38.14 42.35
C ASP A 163 6.15 37.47 42.65
N GLU A 164 6.20 36.60 43.67
CA GLU A 164 7.38 35.79 44.00
C GLU A 164 7.77 34.86 42.83
N ALA A 165 6.79 34.12 42.29
CA ALA A 165 7.03 33.23 41.16
C ALA A 165 7.41 33.99 39.88
N LYS A 166 6.87 35.20 39.68
CA LYS A 166 7.28 36.05 38.56
C LYS A 166 8.75 36.48 38.70
N GLU A 167 9.19 36.83 39.90
CA GLU A 167 10.58 37.22 40.16
C GLU A 167 11.54 36.07 39.81
N ASP A 168 11.26 34.86 40.30
CA ASP A 168 12.06 33.67 40.00
C ASP A 168 12.10 33.38 38.48
N LEU A 169 11.00 33.62 37.78
CA LEU A 169 10.89 33.38 36.35
C LEU A 169 11.49 34.51 35.48
N ARG A 170 11.77 35.70 36.03
CA ARG A 170 12.45 36.77 35.30
C ARG A 170 13.85 36.38 34.88
N GLU A 171 14.57 35.61 35.69
CA GLU A 171 15.90 35.09 35.32
C GLU A 171 15.81 34.23 34.04
N ILE A 172 14.77 33.42 33.93
CA ILE A 172 14.53 32.58 32.74
C ILE A 172 14.19 33.44 31.51
N VAL A 173 13.40 34.49 31.68
CA VAL A 173 13.07 35.45 30.61
C VAL A 173 14.33 36.16 30.11
N ASP A 174 15.15 36.70 31.02
CA ASP A 174 16.38 37.39 30.69
C ASP A 174 17.36 36.48 29.95
N PHE A 175 17.41 35.21 30.36
CA PHE A 175 18.19 34.20 29.65
C PHE A 175 17.70 33.97 28.22
N LEU A 176 16.39 33.82 28.03
CA LEU A 176 15.82 33.59 26.69
C LEU A 176 16.03 34.79 25.76
N LYS A 177 16.09 36.01 26.31
CA LYS A 177 16.40 37.25 25.57
C LYS A 177 17.88 37.36 25.17
N ASP A 178 18.81 37.05 26.07
CA ASP A 178 20.26 37.05 25.77
C ASP A 178 20.97 35.80 26.31
N PRO A 179 20.87 34.67 25.59
CA PRO A 179 21.54 33.42 25.99
C PRO A 179 23.07 33.54 26.05
N GLY A 180 23.64 34.45 25.25
CA GLY A 180 25.09 34.64 25.13
C GLY A 180 25.70 35.24 26.39
N ARG A 181 25.03 36.21 27.01
CA ARG A 181 25.48 36.83 28.27
C ARG A 181 25.65 35.82 29.40
N PHE A 182 24.67 34.94 29.61
CA PHE A 182 24.73 33.94 30.68
C PHE A 182 25.78 32.85 30.43
N THR A 183 25.93 32.43 29.17
CA THR A 183 26.94 31.41 28.79
C THR A 183 28.37 31.94 29.01
N ARG A 184 28.63 33.22 28.71
CA ARG A 184 29.94 33.87 28.94
C ARG A 184 30.32 33.95 30.42
N LEU A 185 29.33 34.08 31.30
CA LEU A 185 29.51 34.12 32.76
C LEU A 185 29.62 32.72 33.39
N GLY A 186 29.60 31.66 32.58
CA GLY A 186 29.66 30.27 33.07
C GLY A 186 28.35 29.76 33.67
N GLY A 187 27.25 30.49 33.51
CA GLY A 187 25.94 30.10 34.01
C GLY A 187 25.41 28.84 33.31
N ARG A 188 24.84 27.92 34.08
CA ARG A 188 24.14 26.74 33.55
C ARG A 188 22.64 26.97 33.55
N ILE A 189 22.03 26.79 32.40
CA ILE A 189 20.61 27.05 32.22
C ILE A 189 19.80 25.88 32.79
N PRO A 190 18.76 26.15 33.60
CA PRO A 190 17.78 25.14 33.96
C PRO A 190 17.14 24.57 32.70
N LYS A 191 17.25 23.26 32.49
CA LYS A 191 16.70 22.60 31.29
C LYS A 191 15.18 22.45 31.31
N GLY A 192 14.55 22.72 32.44
CA GLY A 192 13.10 22.64 32.62
C GLY A 192 12.67 23.22 33.95
N VAL A 193 11.44 23.74 33.97
CA VAL A 193 10.77 24.27 35.16
C VAL A 193 9.46 23.49 35.31
N LEU A 194 9.18 23.03 36.53
CA LEU A 194 7.94 22.34 36.85
C LEU A 194 7.01 23.30 37.61
N LEU A 195 5.88 23.67 37.00
CA LEU A 195 4.85 24.47 37.63
C LEU A 195 3.83 23.55 38.32
N MET A 196 3.74 23.61 39.64
CA MET A 196 2.79 22.83 40.44
C MET A 196 1.75 23.73 41.11
N GLY A 197 0.51 23.23 41.19
CA GLY A 197 -0.60 23.94 41.85
C GLY A 197 -1.95 23.37 41.42
N ALA A 198 -3.01 23.73 42.14
CA ALA A 198 -4.39 23.32 41.83
C ALA A 198 -4.80 23.68 40.38
N PRO A 199 -5.76 22.97 39.76
CA PRO A 199 -6.31 23.37 38.47
C PRO A 199 -6.87 24.80 38.55
N GLY A 200 -6.70 25.58 37.47
CA GLY A 200 -7.19 26.96 37.41
C GLY A 200 -6.27 28.04 38.01
N THR A 201 -5.10 27.69 38.58
CA THR A 201 -4.15 28.68 39.14
C THR A 201 -3.29 29.42 38.09
N GLY A 202 -3.69 29.42 36.82
CA GLY A 202 -2.99 30.18 35.78
C GLY A 202 -1.65 29.61 35.30
N LYS A 203 -1.31 28.33 35.53
CA LYS A 203 -0.05 27.71 35.06
C LYS A 203 0.18 27.88 33.55
N THR A 204 -0.84 27.56 32.75
CA THR A 204 -0.79 27.70 31.27
C THR A 204 -0.74 29.17 30.84
N LEU A 205 -1.35 30.08 31.62
CA LEU A 205 -1.30 31.53 31.38
C LEU A 205 0.11 32.07 31.67
N LEU A 206 0.72 31.65 32.77
CA LEU A 206 2.09 31.99 33.15
C LEU A 206 3.09 31.53 32.10
N ALA A 207 2.95 30.31 31.57
CA ALA A 207 3.81 29.82 30.49
C ALA A 207 3.70 30.67 29.21
N ARG A 208 2.50 31.15 28.88
CA ARG A 208 2.28 32.11 27.78
C ARG A 208 2.91 33.47 28.07
N ALA A 209 2.78 33.95 29.30
CA ALA A 209 3.38 35.20 29.75
C ALA A 209 4.91 35.19 29.65
N ILE A 210 5.58 34.10 30.08
CA ILE A 210 7.05 33.95 29.96
C ILE A 210 7.48 34.01 28.48
N ALA A 211 6.76 33.31 27.60
CA ALA A 211 7.07 33.31 26.17
C ALA A 211 6.85 34.69 25.54
N GLY A 212 5.77 35.38 25.92
CA GLY A 212 5.47 36.73 25.46
C GLY A 212 6.47 37.76 25.96
N GLU A 213 6.87 37.68 27.23
CA GLU A 213 7.91 38.53 27.81
C GLU A 213 9.26 38.36 27.14
N ALA A 214 9.65 37.11 26.86
CA ALA A 214 10.91 36.78 26.18
C ALA A 214 10.86 36.96 24.65
N GLU A 215 9.66 37.22 24.09
CA GLU A 215 9.41 37.29 22.65
C GLU A 215 9.90 36.05 21.88
N VAL A 216 9.69 34.85 22.44
CA VAL A 216 10.09 33.58 21.83
C VAL A 216 8.90 32.70 21.47
N PRO A 217 9.01 31.80 20.47
CA PRO A 217 7.94 30.86 20.13
C PRO A 217 7.55 29.96 21.30
N LEU A 218 6.26 29.72 21.47
CA LEU A 218 5.71 28.78 22.44
C LEU A 218 5.11 27.55 21.73
N PHE A 219 5.69 26.39 22.00
CA PHE A 219 5.13 25.10 21.63
C PHE A 219 4.30 24.56 22.79
N THR A 220 3.02 24.28 22.57
CA THR A 220 2.13 23.69 23.59
C THR A 220 1.68 22.30 23.18
N ILE A 221 1.79 21.33 24.09
CA ILE A 221 1.27 19.98 23.94
C ILE A 221 0.70 19.49 25.28
N SER A 222 -0.31 18.63 25.24
CA SER A 222 -0.80 17.98 26.46
C SER A 222 -0.02 16.70 26.73
N GLY A 223 0.28 16.41 28.00
CA GLY A 223 0.93 15.16 28.42
C GLY A 223 0.08 13.95 28.05
N SER A 224 -1.24 14.08 28.10
CA SER A 224 -2.19 13.07 27.66
C SER A 224 -2.07 12.76 26.16
N ASP A 225 -1.58 13.68 25.32
CA ASP A 225 -1.33 13.41 23.88
C ASP A 225 -0.19 12.42 23.66
N PHE A 226 0.64 12.11 24.66
CA PHE A 226 1.71 11.13 24.52
C PHE A 226 1.26 9.71 24.91
N VAL A 227 0.10 9.56 25.53
CA VAL A 227 -0.46 8.28 25.98
C VAL A 227 -1.39 7.76 24.89
N GLU A 228 -0.90 6.85 24.05
CA GLU A 228 -1.69 6.23 22.98
C GLU A 228 -1.67 4.70 23.08
N MET A 229 -2.69 4.06 22.48
CA MET A 229 -2.84 2.60 22.45
C MET A 229 -1.72 1.88 21.68
N PHE A 230 -0.99 2.61 20.81
CA PHE A 230 0.05 2.06 19.97
C PHE A 230 1.43 2.29 20.56
N VAL A 231 2.14 1.20 20.87
CA VAL A 231 3.49 1.22 21.44
C VAL A 231 4.44 2.00 20.51
N GLY A 232 5.20 2.93 21.10
CA GLY A 232 6.24 3.68 20.40
C GLY A 232 5.78 4.97 19.70
N VAL A 233 4.47 5.16 19.51
CA VAL A 233 3.93 6.39 18.89
C VAL A 233 4.18 7.62 19.77
N GLY A 234 3.90 7.53 21.07
CA GLY A 234 4.19 8.61 22.03
C GLY A 234 5.67 9.01 22.04
N ALA A 235 6.57 8.03 22.04
CA ALA A 235 8.02 8.28 22.01
C ALA A 235 8.48 8.96 20.71
N ALA A 236 7.92 8.60 19.55
CA ALA A 236 8.21 9.28 18.29
C ALA A 236 7.76 10.75 18.33
N ARG A 237 6.57 11.00 18.90
CA ARG A 237 6.00 12.35 19.04
C ARG A 237 6.86 13.27 19.91
N VAL A 238 7.38 12.75 21.04
CA VAL A 238 8.33 13.49 21.90
C VAL A 238 9.58 13.87 21.11
N ARG A 239 10.17 12.95 20.35
CA ARG A 239 11.38 13.24 19.56
C ARG A 239 11.12 14.33 18.52
N ASP A 240 10.05 14.19 17.75
CA ASP A 240 9.67 15.16 16.70
C ASP A 240 9.37 16.55 17.29
N LEU A 241 8.71 16.62 18.45
CA LEU A 241 8.49 17.88 19.18
C LEU A 241 9.80 18.59 19.52
N PHE A 242 10.75 17.88 20.14
CA PHE A 242 12.03 18.45 20.53
C PHE A 242 12.93 18.77 19.33
N GLU A 243 12.80 18.03 18.23
CA GLU A 243 13.49 18.33 16.96
C GLU A 243 12.97 19.64 16.35
N GLN A 244 11.64 19.81 16.27
CA GLN A 244 11.02 21.06 15.81
C GLN A 244 11.38 22.25 16.71
N ALA A 245 11.40 22.06 18.04
CA ALA A 245 11.79 23.09 18.99
C ALA A 245 13.26 23.52 18.82
N LYS A 246 14.18 22.58 18.62
CA LYS A 246 15.60 22.87 18.35
C LYS A 246 15.80 23.73 17.10
N HIS A 247 15.02 23.48 16.04
CA HIS A 247 15.07 24.28 14.83
C HIS A 247 14.56 25.73 15.01
N ARG A 248 13.78 26.00 16.06
CA ARG A 248 13.24 27.33 16.37
C ARG A 248 13.78 27.91 17.67
N SER A 249 14.99 27.53 18.07
CA SER A 249 15.66 28.05 19.26
C SER A 249 16.05 29.54 19.08
N PRO A 250 15.92 30.39 20.12
CA PRO A 250 15.36 30.11 21.44
C PRO A 250 13.83 29.98 21.42
N CYS A 251 13.27 29.00 22.14
CA CYS A 251 11.83 28.78 22.26
C CYS A 251 11.47 28.12 23.59
N ILE A 252 10.18 28.11 23.93
CA ILE A 252 9.63 27.40 25.09
C ILE A 252 8.79 26.22 24.63
N VAL A 253 9.00 25.06 25.26
CA VAL A 253 8.13 23.88 25.12
C VAL A 253 7.35 23.72 26.42
N PHE A 254 6.05 23.94 26.35
CA PHE A 254 5.13 23.76 27.46
C PHE A 254 4.38 22.43 27.29
N ILE A 255 4.54 21.56 28.29
CA ILE A 255 3.83 20.28 28.39
C ILE A 255 2.85 20.41 29.56
N ASP A 256 1.56 20.53 29.24
CA ASP A 256 0.50 20.50 30.26
C ASP A 256 0.27 19.06 30.73
N GLU A 257 -0.32 18.85 31.90
CA GLU A 257 -0.68 17.50 32.41
C GLU A 257 0.47 16.47 32.32
N ILE A 258 1.70 16.87 32.67
CA ILE A 258 2.88 16.00 32.59
C ILE A 258 2.77 14.75 33.46
N ASP A 259 1.91 14.77 34.47
CA ASP A 259 1.59 13.63 35.33
C ASP A 259 0.96 12.46 34.55
N ALA A 260 0.35 12.70 33.38
CA ALA A 260 -0.15 11.65 32.49
C ALA A 260 0.96 10.72 31.99
N VAL A 261 2.19 11.23 31.81
CA VAL A 261 3.36 10.46 31.35
C VAL A 261 4.35 10.13 32.46
N GLY A 262 4.33 10.90 33.55
CA GLY A 262 5.29 10.80 34.66
C GLY A 262 4.96 9.76 35.73
N ARG A 263 3.96 8.88 35.52
CA ARG A 263 3.62 7.84 36.50
C ARG A 263 4.76 6.83 36.67
N HIS A 264 4.95 6.39 37.91
CA HIS A 264 5.91 5.35 38.23
C HIS A 264 5.66 4.10 37.37
N ARG A 265 6.73 3.52 36.80
CA ARG A 265 6.62 2.26 36.07
C ARG A 265 6.25 1.14 37.03
N GLY A 266 5.07 0.53 36.86
CA GLY A 266 4.67 -0.72 37.50
C GLY A 266 4.13 -0.60 38.92
N ALA A 267 2.89 -0.10 39.06
CA ALA A 267 2.02 -0.36 40.21
C ALA A 267 0.82 -1.19 39.73
#